data_AF-A0A945HY78-F1
#
_entry.id   AF-A0A945HY78-F1
#
_cell.length_a   1.000
_cell.length_b   1.000
_cell.length_c   1.000
_cell.angle_alpha   90.00
_cell.angle_beta   90.00
_cell.angle_gamma   90.00
#
_symmetry.space_group_name_H-M   'P 1'
#
loop_
_entity.id
_entity.type
_entity.pdbx_description
1 polymer ?
#
loop_
_entity_poly.entity_id
_entity_poly.type
_entity_poly.pdbx_seq_one_letter_code
_entity_poly.pdbx_strand_id
1 'polypeptide(L)'
;MSASNTAGWTEYNSVAYIDSGGTDGNCHSEDRMFRLYKKGGTLGQFVAQTVTLPAGNYNWSFWTKWGAVVDYNAGDAEKPEFTISAGETVLQTTITTQPNAIETWVEQTGVFNNQIARDITIKFYKYGGVTGNESNLNQLMFVDDVSLKYAGPFTYPEDDTSLSDLTQDGATIAGFTESKTTYDIFLAGGTTVVPTIAATPNNSNATIAITDATSIPGTTTIIITAEDGTTTNTVSINFSEQVAGVVGQEFLTNPNINTTATSTDTGVDGSGNMPANLGGWGSGANGSYAPTSDGNGDCHSEDRMFKFFKKNDAFVNQTVTLPAGTYDWSFWTRWAALVTWDAEGDVKPKFTIMTDDDGDGSWTAVQTTITTQPTAVNSWVQQTGTYSNDISRQVRIKFSKSGGTTAEPTNLQELMYIDDVSLIFASTLSVSEEELMSFSIYPNPATDLISISGVDNIKSIKVYSILGSLEKEVFNTNQIDISELSSGIHLIKVDNGTVFTKKIIKQ
;
A
#
# COMPACT_ATOMS: atom_id res chain seq x y z
N MET A 1 -37.13 -6.84 28.59
CA MET A 1 -37.32 -8.23 28.19
C MET A 1 -36.93 -8.32 26.72
N SER A 2 -35.79 -8.92 26.42
CA SER A 2 -35.34 -9.17 25.04
C SER A 2 -36.16 -10.34 24.51
N ALA A 3 -37.04 -10.07 23.54
CA ALA A 3 -37.80 -11.12 22.87
C ALA A 3 -36.82 -11.99 22.06
N SER A 4 -36.57 -13.20 22.55
CA SER A 4 -35.96 -14.28 21.77
C SER A 4 -36.93 -14.72 20.67
N ASN A 5 -36.38 -15.05 19.49
CA ASN A 5 -37.04 -15.42 18.23
C ASN A 5 -37.36 -14.25 17.29
N THR A 6 -36.31 -13.53 16.89
CA THR A 6 -36.27 -12.87 15.59
C THR A 6 -36.06 -13.94 14.50
N ALA A 7 -36.93 -13.98 13.49
CA ALA A 7 -36.83 -14.88 12.36
C ALA A 7 -35.63 -14.50 11.47
N GLY A 8 -34.42 -14.88 11.88
CA GLY A 8 -33.18 -14.67 11.11
C GLY A 8 -32.56 -13.26 11.18
N TRP A 9 -33.08 -12.33 12.00
CA TRP A 9 -32.45 -11.03 12.25
C TRP A 9 -31.50 -11.16 13.44
N THR A 10 -30.19 -11.04 13.18
CA THR A 10 -29.13 -11.46 14.10
C THR A 10 -28.42 -10.29 14.78
N GLU A 11 -28.56 -9.08 14.25
CA GLU A 11 -27.88 -7.89 14.77
C GLU A 11 -28.90 -6.80 15.08
N TYR A 12 -28.92 -6.35 16.34
CA TYR A 12 -29.81 -5.28 16.77
C TYR A 12 -29.22 -4.47 17.92
N ASN A 13 -29.50 -3.17 17.93
CA ASN A 13 -29.22 -2.28 19.05
C ASN A 13 -30.43 -1.40 19.31
N SER A 14 -30.98 -1.46 20.53
CA SER A 14 -32.14 -0.66 20.95
C SER A 14 -33.33 -0.77 19.99
N VAL A 15 -33.73 -2.01 19.68
CA VAL A 15 -34.92 -2.33 18.88
C VAL A 15 -35.75 -3.39 19.60
N ALA A 16 -37.07 -3.30 19.47
CA ALA A 16 -38.00 -4.32 19.94
C ALA A 16 -38.81 -4.90 18.79
N TYR A 17 -39.21 -6.15 18.94
CA TYR A 17 -40.20 -6.81 18.10
C TYR A 17 -41.56 -6.72 18.81
N ILE A 18 -42.58 -6.18 18.15
CA ILE A 18 -43.88 -5.90 18.77
C ILE A 18 -45.02 -6.54 17.98
N ASP A 19 -46.04 -7.03 18.69
CA ASP A 19 -47.23 -7.67 18.13
C ASP A 19 -48.28 -6.65 17.69
N SER A 20 -49.03 -6.98 16.64
CA SER A 20 -50.14 -6.18 16.12
C SER A 20 -51.28 -6.05 17.14
N GLY A 21 -51.94 -4.89 17.17
CA GLY A 21 -53.07 -4.62 18.08
C GLY A 21 -52.68 -4.31 19.53
N GLY A 22 -51.39 -4.15 19.81
CA GLY A 22 -50.86 -3.67 21.09
C GLY A 22 -51.00 -2.16 21.29
N THR A 23 -50.30 -1.62 22.30
CA THR A 23 -50.31 -0.19 22.64
C THR A 23 -49.71 0.72 21.56
N ASP A 24 -48.92 0.14 20.63
CA ASP A 24 -48.23 0.85 19.55
C ASP A 24 -49.02 0.80 18.21
N GLY A 25 -50.29 0.39 18.27
CA GLY A 25 -51.19 0.30 17.12
C GLY A 25 -51.01 -0.97 16.30
N ASN A 26 -51.62 -0.97 15.11
CA ASN A 26 -51.59 -2.12 14.21
C ASN A 26 -50.29 -2.14 13.38
N CYS A 27 -49.77 -3.34 13.16
CA CYS A 27 -48.75 -3.61 12.15
C CYS A 27 -49.29 -3.27 10.75
N HIS A 28 -48.39 -3.10 9.78
CA HIS A 28 -48.77 -3.13 8.36
C HIS A 28 -49.01 -4.57 7.91
N SER A 29 -48.22 -5.50 8.45
CA SER A 29 -48.39 -6.95 8.31
C SER A 29 -49.42 -7.51 9.33
N GLU A 30 -49.76 -8.79 9.22
CA GLU A 30 -50.76 -9.42 10.09
C GLU A 30 -50.27 -9.55 11.55
N ASP A 31 -48.96 -9.73 11.75
CA ASP A 31 -48.43 -10.26 13.00
C ASP A 31 -47.58 -9.26 13.80
N ARG A 32 -46.43 -8.83 13.26
CA ARG A 32 -45.35 -8.23 14.07
C ARG A 32 -44.53 -7.21 13.28
N MET A 33 -44.10 -6.14 13.94
CA MET A 33 -43.23 -5.09 13.37
C MET A 33 -42.01 -4.80 14.25
N PHE A 34 -40.98 -4.19 13.69
CA PHE A 34 -39.86 -3.63 14.45
C PHE A 34 -40.24 -2.26 15.01
N ARG A 35 -39.88 -2.01 16.27
CA ARG A 35 -39.96 -0.70 16.92
C ARG A 35 -38.57 -0.26 17.34
N LEU A 36 -38.09 0.80 16.72
CA LEU A 36 -36.94 1.57 17.14
C LEU A 36 -37.43 2.60 18.17
N TYR A 37 -36.76 2.66 19.31
CA TYR A 37 -37.12 3.55 20.41
C TYR A 37 -36.87 5.02 20.08
N LYS A 38 -37.26 5.89 21.01
CA LYS A 38 -36.99 7.32 20.87
C LYS A 38 -35.49 7.63 20.96
N LYS A 39 -34.76 6.93 21.83
CA LYS A 39 -33.32 7.11 22.12
C LYS A 39 -32.52 5.87 21.74
N GLY A 40 -31.33 6.08 21.18
CA GLY A 40 -30.42 5.00 20.76
C GLY A 40 -29.08 4.92 21.47
N GLY A 41 -28.71 5.97 22.22
CA GLY A 41 -27.34 6.11 22.72
C GLY A 41 -26.36 6.47 21.61
N THR A 42 -25.07 6.43 21.91
CA THR A 42 -24.00 6.91 21.02
C THR A 42 -23.84 6.10 19.74
N LEU A 43 -24.31 4.85 19.72
CA LEU A 43 -24.27 3.96 18.56
C LEU A 43 -25.54 4.03 17.69
N GLY A 44 -26.49 4.90 18.04
CA GLY A 44 -27.80 4.95 17.40
C GLY A 44 -28.58 3.64 17.57
N GLN A 45 -29.61 3.43 16.76
CA GLN A 45 -30.49 2.27 16.82
C GLN A 45 -30.48 1.57 15.49
N PHE A 46 -30.39 0.25 15.51
CA PHE A 46 -30.42 -0.49 14.26
C PHE A 46 -30.95 -1.90 14.42
N VAL A 47 -31.43 -2.44 13.32
CA VAL A 47 -31.70 -3.86 13.14
C VAL A 47 -31.19 -4.28 11.77
N ALA A 48 -30.47 -5.39 11.73
CA ALA A 48 -29.82 -5.89 10.54
C ALA A 48 -29.91 -7.41 10.40
N GLN A 49 -29.86 -7.86 9.16
CA GLN A 49 -29.91 -9.25 8.77
C GLN A 49 -28.95 -9.49 7.61
N THR A 50 -28.14 -10.53 7.73
CA THR A 50 -27.26 -11.00 6.66
C THR A 50 -27.89 -12.18 5.95
N VAL A 51 -27.90 -12.12 4.62
CA VAL A 51 -28.40 -13.17 3.73
C VAL A 51 -27.40 -13.40 2.61
N THR A 52 -27.16 -14.66 2.26
CA THR A 52 -26.39 -15.02 1.07
C THR A 52 -27.28 -14.86 -0.17
N LEU A 53 -26.90 -13.97 -1.09
CA LEU A 53 -27.65 -13.70 -2.31
C LEU A 53 -26.86 -14.17 -3.54
N PRO A 54 -27.49 -14.82 -4.53
CA PRO A 54 -26.88 -15.01 -5.84
C PRO A 54 -26.71 -13.67 -6.58
N ALA A 55 -25.90 -13.68 -7.64
CA ALA A 55 -25.83 -12.57 -8.57
C ALA A 55 -27.21 -12.32 -9.22
N GLY A 56 -27.63 -11.07 -9.32
CA GLY A 56 -28.94 -10.72 -9.84
C GLY A 56 -29.41 -9.33 -9.47
N ASN A 57 -30.53 -8.95 -10.06
CA ASN A 57 -31.29 -7.75 -9.70
C ASN A 57 -32.31 -8.12 -8.62
N TYR A 58 -32.48 -7.25 -7.64
CA TYR A 58 -33.41 -7.42 -6.53
C TYR A 58 -34.28 -6.19 -6.39
N ASN A 59 -35.59 -6.39 -6.22
CA ASN A 59 -36.50 -5.34 -5.79
C ASN A 59 -36.60 -5.43 -4.27
N TRP A 60 -36.31 -4.33 -3.58
CA TRP A 60 -36.52 -4.25 -2.15
C TRP A 60 -37.72 -3.36 -1.83
N SER A 61 -38.42 -3.69 -0.75
CA SER A 61 -39.49 -2.85 -0.20
C SER A 61 -39.58 -3.02 1.30
N PHE A 62 -40.05 -1.98 1.99
CA PHE A 62 -40.42 -2.03 3.40
C PHE A 62 -41.31 -0.84 3.74
N TRP A 63 -42.02 -0.92 4.85
CA TRP A 63 -42.88 0.15 5.34
C TRP A 63 -42.29 0.79 6.57
N THR A 64 -42.41 2.11 6.68
CA THR A 64 -42.01 2.86 7.87
C THR A 64 -43.17 3.66 8.44
N LYS A 65 -43.18 3.83 9.76
CA LYS A 65 -44.18 4.65 10.47
C LYS A 65 -43.50 5.37 11.63
N TRP A 66 -44.00 6.55 11.97
CA TRP A 66 -43.44 7.36 13.07
C TRP A 66 -44.50 7.71 14.11
N GLY A 67 -44.13 7.66 15.38
CA GLY A 67 -45.02 7.99 16.50
C GLY A 67 -45.25 9.49 16.73
N ALA A 68 -44.57 10.34 15.96
CA ALA A 68 -44.73 11.79 15.99
C ALA A 68 -44.31 12.40 14.64
N VAL A 69 -44.64 13.68 14.43
CA VAL A 69 -44.16 14.42 13.26
C VAL A 69 -42.66 14.64 13.42
N VAL A 70 -41.93 14.34 12.36
CA VAL A 70 -40.47 14.48 12.29
C VAL A 70 -40.10 15.30 11.06
N ASP A 71 -38.99 16.01 11.17
CA ASP A 71 -38.40 16.80 10.09
C ASP A 71 -36.92 16.42 9.94
N TYR A 72 -36.59 15.79 8.82
CA TYR A 72 -35.26 15.23 8.58
C TYR A 72 -34.22 16.33 8.33
N ASN A 73 -34.63 17.59 8.23
CA ASN A 73 -33.73 18.73 8.00
C ASN A 73 -33.65 19.70 9.20
N ALA A 74 -34.29 19.36 10.34
CA ALA A 74 -34.30 20.26 11.49
C ALA A 74 -33.11 20.01 12.44
N GLY A 75 -32.31 21.06 12.69
CA GLY A 75 -31.23 21.03 13.68
C GLY A 75 -30.20 19.93 13.40
N ASP A 76 -29.81 19.19 14.45
CA ASP A 76 -28.82 18.11 14.40
C ASP A 76 -29.43 16.75 14.00
N ALA A 77 -30.43 16.76 13.11
CA ALA A 77 -31.10 15.55 12.67
C ALA A 77 -30.20 14.68 11.75
N GLU A 78 -29.87 13.47 12.21
CA GLU A 78 -29.27 12.43 11.38
C GLU A 78 -30.37 11.57 10.74
N LYS A 79 -30.45 11.63 9.41
CA LYS A 79 -31.54 11.01 8.65
C LYS A 79 -31.54 9.49 8.84
N PRO A 80 -32.72 8.86 8.99
CA PRO A 80 -32.83 7.41 9.04
C PRO A 80 -32.39 6.78 7.71
N GLU A 81 -31.67 5.68 7.82
CA GLU A 81 -31.01 5.01 6.70
C GLU A 81 -31.45 3.55 6.57
N PHE A 82 -31.63 3.12 5.33
CA PHE A 82 -31.62 1.72 4.95
C PHE A 82 -30.37 1.47 4.12
N THR A 83 -29.50 0.58 4.59
CA THR A 83 -28.27 0.23 3.89
C THR A 83 -28.25 -1.22 3.46
N ILE A 84 -27.59 -1.47 2.34
CA ILE A 84 -27.23 -2.79 1.84
C ILE A 84 -25.69 -2.82 1.77
N SER A 85 -25.05 -3.76 2.47
CA SER A 85 -23.58 -3.85 2.54
C SER A 85 -23.08 -5.27 2.29
N ALA A 86 -21.81 -5.39 1.88
CA ALA A 86 -21.07 -6.65 1.83
C ALA A 86 -19.88 -6.56 2.81
N GLY A 87 -20.00 -7.23 3.96
CA GLY A 87 -19.09 -7.00 5.08
C GLY A 87 -19.18 -5.53 5.54
N GLU A 88 -18.04 -4.85 5.62
CA GLU A 88 -17.94 -3.44 6.01
C GLU A 88 -18.22 -2.46 4.86
N THR A 89 -18.24 -2.94 3.60
CA THR A 89 -18.45 -2.08 2.43
C THR A 89 -19.94 -1.83 2.20
N VAL A 90 -20.38 -0.57 2.32
CA VAL A 90 -21.74 -0.15 1.98
C VAL A 90 -21.88 -0.06 0.45
N LEU A 91 -22.80 -0.84 -0.11
CA LEU A 91 -23.08 -0.89 -1.55
C LEU A 91 -24.23 0.05 -1.95
N GLN A 92 -25.18 0.27 -1.05
CA GLN A 92 -26.31 1.17 -1.26
C GLN A 92 -26.78 1.77 0.05
N THR A 93 -27.09 3.08 0.04
CA THR A 93 -27.75 3.79 1.14
C THR A 93 -29.01 4.46 0.59
N THR A 94 -30.13 4.23 1.27
CA THR A 94 -31.41 4.88 0.99
C THR A 94 -31.84 5.64 2.23
N ILE A 95 -32.08 6.94 2.10
CA ILE A 95 -32.75 7.73 3.14
C ILE A 95 -34.25 7.46 3.05
N THR A 96 -34.91 7.11 4.15
CA THR A 96 -36.36 6.87 4.11
C THR A 96 -37.12 8.15 3.76
N THR A 97 -38.33 8.01 3.25
CA THR A 97 -39.20 9.17 2.99
C THR A 97 -39.68 9.77 4.31
N GLN A 98 -39.54 11.08 4.48
CA GLN A 98 -40.06 11.77 5.67
C GLN A 98 -41.60 11.66 5.71
N PRO A 99 -42.20 11.22 6.83
CA PRO A 99 -43.65 11.13 6.95
C PRO A 99 -44.30 12.52 6.97
N ASN A 100 -45.47 12.64 6.34
CA ASN A 100 -46.28 13.87 6.35
C ASN A 100 -47.37 13.89 7.45
N ALA A 101 -47.56 12.77 8.15
CA ALA A 101 -48.52 12.60 9.24
C ALA A 101 -47.99 11.59 10.27
N ILE A 102 -48.47 11.71 11.51
CA ILE A 102 -48.16 10.74 12.58
C ILE A 102 -48.87 9.42 12.32
N GLU A 103 -48.28 8.32 12.79
CA GLU A 103 -48.89 6.97 12.78
C GLU A 103 -49.40 6.52 11.40
N THR A 104 -48.81 7.06 10.33
CA THR A 104 -49.13 6.72 8.94
C THR A 104 -47.98 5.92 8.33
N TRP A 105 -48.31 4.80 7.70
CA TRP A 105 -47.35 3.94 7.02
C TRP A 105 -46.91 4.58 5.69
N VAL A 106 -45.61 4.58 5.43
CA VAL A 106 -44.99 5.09 4.20
C VAL A 106 -44.11 4.00 3.61
N GLU A 107 -44.46 3.56 2.40
CA GLU A 107 -43.71 2.55 1.65
C GLU A 107 -42.39 3.12 1.16
N GLN A 108 -41.34 2.34 1.31
CA GLN A 108 -40.04 2.54 0.68
C GLN A 108 -39.83 1.41 -0.32
N THR A 109 -39.42 1.74 -1.54
CA THR A 109 -39.12 0.75 -2.59
C THR A 109 -37.89 1.15 -3.37
N GLY A 110 -37.22 0.16 -3.96
CA GLY A 110 -36.15 0.41 -4.91
C GLY A 110 -35.56 -0.88 -5.46
N VAL A 111 -34.46 -0.71 -6.18
CA VAL A 111 -33.71 -1.81 -6.80
C VAL A 111 -32.32 -1.89 -6.19
N PHE A 112 -31.78 -3.10 -6.15
CA PHE A 112 -30.40 -3.41 -5.78
C PHE A 112 -29.83 -4.41 -6.80
N ASN A 113 -28.69 -4.05 -7.40
CA ASN A 113 -28.00 -4.88 -8.38
C ASN A 113 -26.83 -5.57 -7.70
N ASN A 114 -26.94 -6.88 -7.48
CA ASN A 114 -25.87 -7.69 -6.92
C ASN A 114 -25.08 -8.37 -8.04
N GLN A 115 -23.91 -7.83 -8.37
CA GLN A 115 -23.12 -8.31 -9.52
C GLN A 115 -22.55 -9.73 -9.34
N ILE A 116 -22.29 -10.18 -8.10
CA ILE A 116 -21.70 -11.49 -7.79
C ILE A 116 -22.45 -12.14 -6.63
N ALA A 117 -22.41 -13.47 -6.53
CA ALA A 117 -22.97 -14.16 -5.38
C ALA A 117 -22.13 -13.87 -4.12
N ARG A 118 -22.77 -13.40 -3.04
CA ARG A 118 -22.09 -13.03 -1.79
C ARG A 118 -23.07 -12.87 -0.63
N ASP A 119 -22.52 -12.77 0.58
CA ASP A 119 -23.28 -12.36 1.76
C ASP A 119 -23.56 -10.86 1.70
N ILE A 120 -24.82 -10.51 1.93
CA ILE A 120 -25.34 -9.16 1.92
C ILE A 120 -26.04 -8.90 3.25
N THR A 121 -25.66 -7.81 3.91
CA THR A 121 -26.33 -7.32 5.12
C THR A 121 -27.26 -6.18 4.74
N ILE A 122 -28.55 -6.35 5.05
CA ILE A 122 -29.50 -5.25 5.05
C ILE A 122 -29.60 -4.68 6.47
N LYS A 123 -29.58 -3.35 6.61
CA LYS A 123 -29.62 -2.68 7.91
C LYS A 123 -30.54 -1.48 7.87
N PHE A 124 -31.44 -1.40 8.85
CA PHE A 124 -32.21 -0.20 9.16
C PHE A 124 -31.50 0.52 10.29
N TYR A 125 -31.18 1.79 10.11
CA TYR A 125 -30.52 2.62 11.10
C TYR A 125 -31.31 3.89 11.38
N LYS A 126 -31.30 4.28 12.65
CA LYS A 126 -31.89 5.51 13.13
C LYS A 126 -31.06 6.07 14.27
N TYR A 127 -30.62 7.32 14.13
CA TYR A 127 -30.13 8.08 15.27
C TYR A 127 -31.32 8.69 16.03
N GLY A 128 -31.40 8.41 17.34
CA GLY A 128 -32.42 8.95 18.25
C GLY A 128 -31.84 9.90 19.31
N GLY A 129 -30.54 10.19 19.21
CA GLY A 129 -29.77 10.86 20.25
C GLY A 129 -29.55 10.01 21.51
N VAL A 130 -28.76 10.60 22.40
CA VAL A 130 -28.48 10.16 23.77
C VAL A 130 -29.44 10.85 24.76
N THR A 131 -29.76 12.13 24.54
CA THR A 131 -30.66 12.92 25.40
C THR A 131 -31.92 13.42 24.68
N GLY A 132 -32.93 13.87 25.44
CA GLY A 132 -34.28 14.17 24.94
C GLY A 132 -34.39 15.32 23.93
N ASN A 133 -33.38 16.17 23.82
CA ASN A 133 -33.44 17.44 23.07
C ASN A 133 -32.48 17.49 21.86
N GLU A 134 -31.66 16.46 21.65
CA GLU A 134 -30.58 16.49 20.65
C GLU A 134 -31.08 16.45 19.21
N SER A 135 -32.23 15.81 18.96
CA SER A 135 -32.82 15.76 17.64
C SER A 135 -34.33 15.65 17.72
N ASN A 136 -35.04 16.29 16.80
CA ASN A 136 -36.47 16.07 16.62
C ASN A 136 -36.79 14.63 16.16
N LEU A 137 -35.77 13.87 15.74
CA LEU A 137 -35.87 12.45 15.48
C LEU A 137 -35.89 11.63 16.78
N ASN A 138 -35.82 12.20 17.98
CA ASN A 138 -35.99 11.44 19.24
C ASN A 138 -37.45 10.96 19.44
N GLN A 139 -37.92 10.12 18.54
CA GLN A 139 -39.30 9.64 18.38
C GLN A 139 -39.29 8.16 17.99
N LEU A 140 -40.41 7.48 18.26
CA LEU A 140 -40.58 6.08 17.86
C LEU A 140 -40.62 5.99 16.33
N MET A 141 -39.88 5.03 15.79
CA MET A 141 -39.93 4.66 14.38
C MET A 141 -40.23 3.16 14.31
N PHE A 142 -41.10 2.79 13.38
CA PHE A 142 -41.48 1.41 13.13
C PHE A 142 -41.06 1.01 11.73
N VAL A 143 -40.69 -0.26 11.57
CA VAL A 143 -40.35 -0.89 10.29
C VAL A 143 -41.12 -2.20 10.16
N ASP A 144 -41.77 -2.41 9.02
CA ASP A 144 -42.57 -3.61 8.76
C ASP A 144 -42.51 -4.02 7.29
N ASP A 145 -42.99 -5.23 6.97
CA ASP A 145 -43.11 -5.77 5.61
C ASP A 145 -41.83 -5.66 4.76
N VAL A 146 -40.71 -6.03 5.37
CA VAL A 146 -39.39 -6.04 4.73
C VAL A 146 -39.32 -7.16 3.69
N SER A 147 -39.03 -6.79 2.45
CA SER A 147 -38.90 -7.69 1.32
C SER A 147 -37.63 -7.37 0.53
N LEU A 148 -36.92 -8.41 0.13
CA LEU A 148 -35.82 -8.36 -0.83
C LEU A 148 -36.03 -9.50 -1.83
N LYS A 149 -36.64 -9.16 -2.98
CA LYS A 149 -37.14 -10.13 -3.94
C LYS A 149 -36.27 -10.18 -5.19
N TYR A 150 -35.79 -11.37 -5.55
CA TYR A 150 -35.09 -11.60 -6.81
C TYR A 150 -35.98 -11.19 -8.01
N ALA A 151 -35.50 -10.24 -8.79
CA ALA A 151 -36.18 -9.65 -9.94
C ALA A 151 -35.70 -10.22 -11.28
N GLY A 152 -34.51 -10.83 -11.32
CA GLY A 152 -33.95 -11.44 -12.51
C GLY A 152 -32.41 -11.49 -12.49
N PRO A 153 -31.79 -12.09 -13.50
CA PRO A 153 -30.33 -12.04 -13.64
C PRO A 153 -29.86 -10.60 -13.83
N PHE A 154 -28.67 -10.29 -13.34
CA PHE A 154 -28.00 -9.01 -13.59
C PHE A 154 -27.39 -9.06 -15.00
N THR A 155 -27.56 -7.97 -15.75
CA THR A 155 -26.89 -7.73 -17.03
C THR A 155 -26.23 -6.36 -16.95
N TYR A 156 -24.99 -6.28 -17.42
CA TYR A 156 -24.32 -4.99 -17.55
C TYR A 156 -25.03 -4.11 -18.59
N PRO A 157 -24.98 -2.77 -18.45
CA PRO A 157 -25.47 -1.85 -19.47
C PRO A 157 -24.88 -2.10 -20.86
N GLU A 158 -25.64 -1.78 -21.92
CA GLU A 158 -25.19 -1.96 -23.32
C GLU A 158 -23.99 -1.04 -23.67
N ASP A 159 -23.81 0.05 -22.93
CA ASP A 159 -22.71 1.02 -23.05
C ASP A 159 -21.55 0.75 -22.06
N ASP A 160 -21.58 -0.36 -21.31
CA ASP A 160 -20.51 -0.72 -20.37
C ASP A 160 -19.21 -1.11 -21.11
N THR A 161 -18.13 -0.44 -20.74
CA THR A 161 -16.76 -0.66 -21.27
C THR A 161 -15.77 -1.03 -20.17
N SER A 162 -16.25 -1.36 -18.98
CA SER A 162 -15.39 -1.73 -17.85
C SER A 162 -14.82 -3.14 -18.03
N LEU A 163 -13.64 -3.37 -17.44
CA LEU A 163 -12.98 -4.67 -17.40
C LEU A 163 -13.19 -5.31 -16.03
N SER A 164 -13.42 -6.62 -16.00
CA SER A 164 -13.39 -7.44 -14.78
C SER A 164 -11.97 -7.86 -14.42
N ASP A 165 -11.07 -7.96 -15.39
CA ASP A 165 -9.67 -8.31 -15.17
C ASP A 165 -8.77 -7.81 -16.30
N LEU A 166 -7.50 -7.55 -15.96
CA LEU A 166 -6.44 -7.22 -16.88
C LEU A 166 -5.17 -7.96 -16.46
N THR A 167 -4.67 -8.85 -17.31
CA THR A 167 -3.58 -9.78 -16.97
C THR A 167 -2.35 -9.55 -17.83
N GLN A 168 -1.18 -9.74 -17.21
CA GLN A 168 0.13 -9.89 -17.83
C GLN A 168 0.58 -11.33 -17.67
N ASP A 169 0.86 -12.01 -18.79
CA ASP A 169 1.33 -13.40 -18.82
C ASP A 169 0.45 -14.37 -17.98
N GLY A 170 -0.86 -14.07 -17.92
CA GLY A 170 -1.87 -14.85 -17.20
C GLY A 170 -2.07 -14.49 -15.72
N ALA A 171 -1.33 -13.52 -15.18
CA ALA A 171 -1.53 -13.00 -13.83
C ALA A 171 -2.11 -11.58 -13.86
N THR A 172 -3.08 -11.26 -13.00
CA THR A 172 -3.65 -9.91 -12.89
C THR A 172 -2.56 -8.88 -12.61
N ILE A 173 -2.58 -7.78 -13.36
CA ILE A 173 -1.63 -6.67 -13.22
C ILE A 173 -1.83 -6.03 -11.83
N ALA A 174 -0.72 -5.79 -11.13
CA ALA A 174 -0.74 -5.12 -9.84
C ALA A 174 -1.38 -3.72 -9.95
N GLY A 175 -2.27 -3.40 -9.01
CA GLY A 175 -2.98 -2.11 -9.01
C GLY A 175 -4.05 -1.98 -10.09
N PHE A 176 -4.55 -3.09 -10.64
CA PHE A 176 -5.75 -3.10 -11.48
C PHE A 176 -6.96 -2.53 -10.72
N THR A 177 -7.70 -1.64 -11.39
CA THR A 177 -8.99 -1.10 -10.96
C THR A 177 -9.84 -0.88 -12.21
N GLU A 178 -11.16 -1.01 -12.10
CA GLU A 178 -12.07 -0.89 -13.24
C GLU A 178 -12.04 0.49 -13.93
N SER A 179 -11.63 1.53 -13.19
CA SER A 179 -11.60 2.92 -13.66
C SER A 179 -10.26 3.37 -14.22
N LYS A 180 -9.17 2.61 -14.01
CA LYS A 180 -7.82 3.01 -14.41
C LYS A 180 -7.57 2.65 -15.88
N THR A 181 -7.11 3.63 -16.65
CA THR A 181 -6.92 3.51 -18.11
C THR A 181 -5.46 3.53 -18.53
N THR A 182 -4.52 3.62 -17.59
CA THR A 182 -3.08 3.61 -17.89
C THR A 182 -2.31 2.82 -16.83
N TYR A 183 -1.43 1.94 -17.28
CA TYR A 183 -0.56 1.12 -16.44
C TYR A 183 0.88 1.23 -16.94
N ASP A 184 1.81 1.47 -16.03
CA ASP A 184 3.24 1.46 -16.32
C ASP A 184 3.85 0.19 -15.73
N ILE A 185 4.48 -0.62 -16.59
CA ILE A 185 5.09 -1.90 -16.22
C ILE A 185 6.58 -1.83 -16.49
N PHE A 186 7.36 -2.00 -15.42
CA PHE A 186 8.81 -2.06 -15.48
C PHE A 186 9.28 -3.51 -15.57
N LEU A 187 9.88 -3.88 -16.70
CA LEU A 187 10.37 -5.22 -17.00
C LEU A 187 11.83 -5.35 -16.58
N ALA A 188 12.27 -6.56 -16.22
CA ALA A 188 13.67 -6.78 -15.85
C ALA A 188 14.62 -6.35 -16.98
N GLY A 189 15.80 -5.83 -16.62
CA GLY A 189 16.81 -5.41 -17.60
C GLY A 189 17.19 -6.54 -18.56
N GLY A 190 17.24 -6.25 -19.86
CA GLY A 190 17.51 -7.25 -20.91
C GLY A 190 16.29 -8.04 -21.38
N THR A 191 15.07 -7.69 -20.95
CA THR A 191 13.83 -8.28 -21.48
C THR A 191 13.63 -7.84 -22.93
N THR A 192 13.77 -8.77 -23.87
CA THR A 192 13.57 -8.49 -25.31
C THR A 192 12.19 -8.92 -25.83
N VAL A 193 11.40 -9.62 -25.01
CA VAL A 193 10.09 -10.16 -25.38
C VAL A 193 9.01 -9.31 -24.70
N VAL A 194 8.12 -8.74 -25.49
CA VAL A 194 6.96 -7.99 -24.97
C VAL A 194 6.02 -8.95 -24.25
N PRO A 195 5.62 -8.66 -23.00
CA PRO A 195 4.68 -9.48 -22.25
C PRO A 195 3.33 -9.64 -22.94
N THR A 196 2.68 -10.79 -22.74
CA THR A 196 1.35 -11.04 -23.30
C THR A 196 0.29 -10.39 -22.43
N ILE A 197 -0.56 -9.57 -23.03
CA ILE A 197 -1.66 -8.89 -22.34
C ILE A 197 -2.99 -9.54 -22.73
N ALA A 198 -3.83 -9.78 -21.72
CA ALA A 198 -5.23 -10.14 -21.94
C ALA A 198 -6.16 -9.29 -21.06
N ALA A 199 -7.29 -8.90 -21.62
CA ALA A 199 -8.33 -8.14 -20.93
C ALA A 199 -9.65 -8.92 -20.96
N THR A 200 -10.35 -8.92 -19.82
CA THR A 200 -11.66 -9.57 -19.66
C THR A 200 -12.70 -8.49 -19.40
N PRO A 201 -13.68 -8.26 -20.30
CA PRO A 201 -14.72 -7.28 -20.05
C PRO A 201 -15.67 -7.73 -18.93
N ASN A 202 -16.33 -6.77 -18.27
CA ASN A 202 -17.42 -7.03 -17.35
C ASN A 202 -18.68 -7.49 -18.12
N ASN A 203 -19.09 -6.72 -19.14
CA ASN A 203 -20.10 -7.16 -20.09
C ASN A 203 -19.49 -8.19 -21.08
N SER A 204 -19.94 -9.44 -21.04
CA SER A 204 -19.47 -10.50 -21.93
C SER A 204 -19.80 -10.28 -23.42
N ASN A 205 -20.72 -9.36 -23.73
CA ASN A 205 -21.05 -8.98 -25.10
C ASN A 205 -20.17 -7.84 -25.63
N ALA A 206 -19.38 -7.18 -24.77
CA ALA A 206 -18.37 -6.21 -25.22
C ALA A 206 -17.24 -6.91 -25.99
N THR A 207 -16.62 -6.18 -26.91
CA THR A 207 -15.52 -6.69 -27.73
C THR A 207 -14.20 -6.00 -27.38
N ILE A 208 -13.11 -6.75 -27.49
CA ILE A 208 -11.76 -6.30 -27.14
C ILE A 208 -10.88 -6.34 -28.39
N ALA A 209 -10.18 -5.24 -28.67
CA ALA A 209 -9.11 -5.19 -29.65
C ALA A 209 -7.79 -4.79 -28.97
N ILE A 210 -6.81 -5.70 -28.99
CA ILE A 210 -5.47 -5.47 -28.41
C ILE A 210 -4.49 -5.21 -29.54
N THR A 211 -3.71 -4.14 -29.41
CA THR A 211 -2.56 -3.84 -30.24
C THR A 211 -1.31 -3.94 -29.38
N ASP A 212 -0.55 -5.02 -29.53
CA ASP A 212 0.65 -5.26 -28.74
C ASP A 212 1.77 -4.26 -29.06
N ALA A 213 2.56 -3.92 -28.04
CA ALA A 213 3.83 -3.23 -28.24
C ALA A 213 4.76 -4.07 -29.15
N THR A 214 5.57 -3.41 -29.97
CA THR A 214 6.52 -4.08 -30.88
C THR A 214 7.95 -4.11 -30.35
N SER A 215 8.21 -3.39 -29.27
CA SER A 215 9.52 -3.27 -28.62
C SER A 215 9.34 -2.93 -27.15
N ILE A 216 10.43 -3.07 -26.39
CA ILE A 216 10.56 -2.51 -25.05
C ILE A 216 11.69 -1.46 -25.14
N PRO A 217 11.45 -0.19 -24.76
CA PRO A 217 10.16 0.36 -24.31
C PRO A 217 9.12 0.39 -25.44
N GLY A 218 7.84 0.39 -25.06
CA GLY A 218 6.70 0.42 -25.98
C GLY A 218 5.36 0.29 -25.25
N THR A 219 4.25 0.56 -25.94
CA THR A 219 2.91 0.57 -25.34
C THR A 219 2.01 -0.46 -26.01
N THR A 220 1.36 -1.31 -25.22
CA THR A 220 0.21 -2.11 -25.66
C THR A 220 -1.07 -1.30 -25.43
N THR A 221 -1.92 -1.22 -26.45
CA THR A 221 -3.20 -0.48 -26.38
C THR A 221 -4.37 -1.45 -26.51
N ILE A 222 -5.36 -1.27 -25.65
CA ILE A 222 -6.57 -2.10 -25.60
C ILE A 222 -7.76 -1.18 -25.84
N ILE A 223 -8.52 -1.45 -26.89
CA ILE A 223 -9.79 -0.78 -27.17
C ILE A 223 -10.91 -1.73 -26.75
N ILE A 224 -11.71 -1.30 -25.79
CA ILE A 224 -12.94 -1.95 -25.36
C ILE A 224 -14.08 -1.27 -26.10
N THR A 225 -14.84 -2.02 -26.88
CA THR A 225 -16.08 -1.54 -27.52
C THR A 225 -17.27 -2.20 -26.83
N ALA A 226 -18.18 -1.41 -26.30
CA ALA A 226 -19.37 -1.89 -25.61
C ALA A 226 -20.30 -2.68 -26.54
N GLU A 227 -21.31 -3.33 -25.97
CA GLU A 227 -22.32 -4.10 -26.71
C GLU A 227 -23.09 -3.25 -27.73
N ASP A 228 -23.30 -1.96 -27.43
CA ASP A 228 -23.95 -1.01 -28.34
C ASP A 228 -23.16 -0.76 -29.66
N GLY A 229 -21.90 -1.21 -29.74
CA GLY A 229 -21.02 -1.07 -30.89
C GLY A 229 -20.52 0.35 -31.16
N THR A 230 -20.81 1.32 -30.29
CA THR A 230 -20.48 2.74 -30.48
C THR A 230 -19.69 3.33 -29.31
N THR A 231 -19.93 2.87 -28.09
CA THR A 231 -19.23 3.34 -26.89
C THR A 231 -17.91 2.62 -26.77
N THR A 232 -16.82 3.38 -26.66
CA THR A 232 -15.47 2.82 -26.58
C THR A 232 -14.66 3.40 -25.43
N ASN A 233 -13.85 2.57 -24.78
CA ASN A 233 -12.83 2.97 -23.83
C ASN A 233 -11.45 2.46 -24.28
N THR A 234 -10.38 3.18 -23.94
CA THR A 234 -9.01 2.81 -24.29
C THR A 234 -8.17 2.67 -23.03
N VAL A 235 -7.54 1.51 -22.86
CA VAL A 235 -6.55 1.23 -21.80
C VAL A 235 -5.16 1.13 -22.42
N SER A 236 -4.17 1.77 -21.81
CA SER A 236 -2.77 1.75 -22.27
C SER A 236 -1.87 1.08 -21.23
N ILE A 237 -0.98 0.20 -21.70
CA ILE A 237 0.03 -0.47 -20.86
C ILE A 237 1.40 -0.11 -21.42
N ASN A 238 2.13 0.72 -20.70
CA ASN A 238 3.47 1.17 -21.09
C ASN A 238 4.51 0.21 -20.50
N PHE A 239 5.24 -0.48 -21.36
CA PHE A 239 6.40 -1.25 -20.97
C PHE A 239 7.66 -0.41 -21.05
N SER A 240 8.48 -0.51 -20.01
CA SER A 240 9.84 0.02 -20.01
C SER A 240 10.79 -0.97 -19.35
N GLU A 241 12.06 -0.96 -19.75
CA GLU A 241 13.07 -1.75 -19.04
C GLU A 241 13.43 -1.08 -17.71
N GLN A 242 13.65 -1.87 -16.67
CA GLN A 242 14.44 -1.43 -15.54
C GLN A 242 15.84 -1.13 -16.04
N VAL A 243 16.28 0.12 -15.87
CA VAL A 243 17.69 0.46 -16.04
C VAL A 243 18.48 -0.44 -15.10
N ALA A 244 19.34 -1.31 -15.61
CA ALA A 244 20.20 -2.12 -14.74
C ALA A 244 21.19 -1.18 -14.05
N GLY A 245 21.27 -1.23 -12.72
CA GLY A 245 22.27 -0.45 -11.99
C GLY A 245 23.68 -0.95 -12.32
N VAL A 246 24.60 -0.01 -12.50
CA VAL A 246 26.03 -0.31 -12.70
C VAL A 246 26.73 -0.19 -11.35
N VAL A 247 27.42 -1.24 -10.91
CA VAL A 247 28.19 -1.23 -9.65
C VAL A 247 29.15 -0.04 -9.64
N GLY A 248 29.07 0.78 -8.59
CA GLY A 248 29.86 2.00 -8.43
C GLY A 248 29.23 3.27 -9.02
N GLN A 249 28.06 3.19 -9.65
CA GLN A 249 27.37 4.37 -10.18
C GLN A 249 26.77 5.22 -9.07
N GLU A 250 27.09 6.52 -9.07
CA GLU A 250 26.46 7.56 -8.23
C GLU A 250 25.13 8.01 -8.84
N PHE A 251 24.09 8.10 -8.01
CA PHE A 251 22.73 8.48 -8.45
C PHE A 251 22.34 9.90 -8.05
N LEU A 252 23.03 10.52 -7.08
CA LEU A 252 22.73 11.89 -6.69
C LEU A 252 23.33 12.89 -7.68
N THR A 253 22.57 13.95 -7.94
CA THR A 253 23.11 15.10 -8.67
C THR A 253 23.83 16.02 -7.69
N ASN A 254 25.06 16.40 -8.02
CA ASN A 254 25.95 17.21 -7.18
C ASN A 254 26.11 16.63 -5.74
N PRO A 255 26.65 15.40 -5.62
CA PRO A 255 26.85 14.71 -4.35
C PRO A 255 27.75 15.50 -3.38
N ASN A 256 28.79 16.13 -3.91
CA ASN A 256 29.78 16.89 -3.15
C ASN A 256 29.31 18.31 -2.80
N ILE A 257 28.07 18.69 -3.13
CA ILE A 257 27.49 19.98 -2.74
C ILE A 257 28.43 21.14 -3.10
N ASN A 258 28.76 21.35 -4.38
CA ASN A 258 29.71 22.39 -4.78
C ASN A 258 29.13 23.43 -5.77
N THR A 259 29.83 24.55 -6.02
CA THR A 259 29.45 25.60 -6.99
C THR A 259 30.05 25.47 -8.38
N THR A 260 30.59 24.31 -8.77
CA THR A 260 31.23 24.17 -10.08
C THR A 260 30.23 24.36 -11.24
N ALA A 261 30.65 25.11 -12.27
CA ALA A 261 29.83 25.58 -13.39
C ALA A 261 29.41 24.49 -14.40
N THR A 262 29.44 23.21 -14.05
CA THR A 262 29.02 22.10 -14.93
C THR A 262 27.53 21.73 -14.79
N SER A 263 26.74 22.49 -14.02
CA SER A 263 25.28 22.39 -13.95
C SER A 263 24.64 23.76 -14.17
N THR A 264 23.61 23.84 -15.02
CA THR A 264 23.13 25.07 -15.67
C THR A 264 22.28 26.02 -14.83
N ASP A 265 22.34 26.02 -13.50
CA ASP A 265 21.60 27.03 -12.72
C ASP A 265 22.30 27.44 -11.42
N THR A 266 22.42 28.75 -11.23
CA THR A 266 23.43 29.43 -10.42
C THR A 266 23.15 29.48 -8.92
N GLY A 267 24.20 29.25 -8.11
CA GLY A 267 24.21 29.45 -6.66
C GLY A 267 24.31 30.93 -6.24
N VAL A 268 23.47 31.30 -5.27
CA VAL A 268 23.36 32.64 -4.67
C VAL A 268 24.57 32.92 -3.75
N ASP A 269 24.99 34.17 -3.72
CA ASP A 269 26.12 34.76 -3.03
C ASP A 269 26.00 34.73 -1.49
N GLY A 270 26.01 33.54 -0.89
CA GLY A 270 26.30 33.34 0.54
C GLY A 270 25.37 34.03 1.54
N SER A 271 24.29 34.68 1.08
CA SER A 271 23.31 35.34 1.92
C SER A 271 21.90 35.12 1.36
N GLY A 272 21.09 34.33 2.08
CA GLY A 272 19.66 34.19 1.80
C GLY A 272 19.24 32.84 1.21
N ASN A 273 18.45 32.12 2.01
CA ASN A 273 17.55 31.00 1.69
C ASN A 273 18.08 29.83 0.83
N MET A 274 17.30 28.75 0.80
CA MET A 274 17.46 27.65 -0.16
C MET A 274 16.99 28.17 -1.54
N PRO A 275 17.88 28.42 -2.53
CA PRO A 275 17.46 28.87 -3.86
C PRO A 275 16.61 27.82 -4.58
N ALA A 276 15.89 28.24 -5.62
CA ALA A 276 15.29 27.30 -6.56
C ALA A 276 16.43 26.55 -7.27
N ASN A 277 16.34 25.21 -7.31
CA ASN A 277 17.37 24.31 -7.84
C ASN A 277 18.71 24.41 -7.09
N LEU A 278 18.77 23.73 -5.95
CA LEU A 278 19.86 23.73 -4.96
C LEU A 278 21.16 23.05 -5.46
N GLY A 279 21.75 23.58 -6.54
CA GLY A 279 22.86 22.94 -7.23
C GLY A 279 22.48 21.58 -7.81
N GLY A 280 21.23 21.39 -8.25
CA GLY A 280 20.68 20.12 -8.74
C GLY A 280 19.91 19.30 -7.69
N TRP A 281 19.89 19.73 -6.43
CA TRP A 281 18.95 19.22 -5.43
C TRP A 281 17.57 19.87 -5.63
N GLY A 282 16.52 19.12 -5.25
CA GLY A 282 15.13 19.49 -5.49
C GLY A 282 14.68 20.67 -4.64
N SER A 283 14.02 20.39 -3.51
CA SER A 283 13.42 21.42 -2.65
C SER A 283 14.06 21.46 -1.27
N GLY A 284 14.03 22.63 -0.63
CA GLY A 284 14.46 22.80 0.74
C GLY A 284 13.78 23.97 1.43
N ALA A 285 13.78 23.96 2.76
CA ALA A 285 13.20 25.02 3.59
C ALA A 285 14.05 25.28 4.83
N ASN A 286 13.97 26.51 5.36
CA ASN A 286 14.63 26.95 6.59
C ASN A 286 16.13 26.62 6.65
N GLY A 287 16.82 26.86 5.54
CA GLY A 287 18.25 26.69 5.42
C GLY A 287 18.85 27.49 4.27
N SER A 288 20.11 27.21 3.95
CA SER A 288 20.86 27.87 2.87
C SER A 288 21.93 26.97 2.26
N TYR A 289 22.29 27.28 1.02
CA TYR A 289 23.47 26.75 0.34
C TYR A 289 24.70 27.60 0.70
N ALA A 290 25.49 27.15 1.69
CA ALA A 290 26.43 27.99 2.41
C ALA A 290 27.89 27.76 1.99
N PRO A 291 28.69 28.81 1.71
CA PRO A 291 30.13 28.70 1.52
C PRO A 291 30.89 28.64 2.84
N THR A 292 32.15 28.21 2.74
CA THR A 292 33.15 28.43 3.80
C THR A 292 33.27 29.92 4.12
N SER A 293 33.18 30.27 5.41
CA SER A 293 33.38 31.63 5.92
C SER A 293 33.57 31.60 7.44
N ASP A 294 34.05 32.69 8.03
CA ASP A 294 34.17 32.82 9.49
C ASP A 294 32.86 32.51 10.24
N GLY A 295 31.70 32.82 9.62
CA GLY A 295 30.38 32.59 10.22
C GLY A 295 29.82 31.18 10.01
N ASN A 296 30.28 30.45 8.98
CA ASN A 296 29.81 29.09 8.69
C ASN A 296 30.82 28.03 9.12
N GLY A 297 32.11 28.36 9.23
CA GLY A 297 33.22 27.41 9.26
C GLY A 297 33.44 26.73 7.91
N ASP A 298 34.38 25.80 7.88
CA ASP A 298 34.83 25.13 6.66
C ASP A 298 33.82 24.09 6.16
N CYS A 299 33.64 24.05 4.83
CA CYS A 299 33.01 22.93 4.14
C CYS A 299 33.81 21.65 4.37
N HIS A 300 33.14 20.51 4.29
CA HIS A 300 33.84 19.23 4.20
C HIS A 300 34.33 19.00 2.76
N SER A 301 33.48 19.35 1.79
CA SER A 301 33.75 19.33 0.36
C SER A 301 34.46 20.62 -0.11
N GLU A 302 34.55 20.82 -1.42
CA GLU A 302 35.36 21.88 -2.05
C GLU A 302 34.93 23.30 -1.69
N ASP A 303 33.64 23.65 -1.74
CA ASP A 303 33.25 25.06 -1.64
C ASP A 303 31.85 25.39 -1.09
N ARG A 304 30.92 24.42 -0.96
CA ARG A 304 29.58 24.65 -0.37
C ARG A 304 29.16 23.50 0.55
N MET A 305 28.13 23.75 1.34
CA MET A 305 27.45 22.78 2.21
C MET A 305 25.99 23.20 2.39
N PHE A 306 25.10 22.27 2.72
CA PHE A 306 23.77 22.66 3.21
C PHE A 306 23.86 23.11 4.66
N LYS A 307 23.21 24.22 4.98
CA LYS A 307 23.07 24.75 6.35
C LYS A 307 21.60 24.81 6.71
N PHE A 308 21.20 24.10 7.76
CA PHE A 308 19.88 24.24 8.38
C PHE A 308 19.92 25.29 9.48
N PHE A 309 18.90 26.15 9.50
CA PHE A 309 18.79 27.22 10.48
C PHE A 309 18.44 26.69 11.86
N LYS A 310 18.70 27.52 12.88
CA LYS A 310 18.47 27.17 14.27
C LYS A 310 17.00 26.88 14.57
N LYS A 311 16.08 27.58 13.90
CA LYS A 311 14.64 27.57 14.19
C LYS A 311 13.84 27.01 13.02
N ASN A 312 12.64 26.56 13.32
CA ASN A 312 11.67 25.93 12.44
C ASN A 312 12.13 24.56 11.93
N ASP A 313 11.21 23.88 11.23
CA ASP A 313 11.51 22.62 10.56
C ASP A 313 12.28 22.89 9.27
N ALA A 314 13.52 22.43 9.23
CA ALA A 314 14.40 22.54 8.09
C ALA A 314 14.45 21.21 7.33
N PHE A 315 14.53 21.29 6.01
CA PHE A 315 14.77 20.13 5.18
C PHE A 315 15.46 20.50 3.86
N VAL A 316 16.06 19.48 3.24
CA VAL A 316 16.46 19.48 1.83
C VAL A 316 16.21 18.09 1.26
N ASN A 317 15.82 18.00 -0.01
CA ASN A 317 15.59 16.73 -0.68
C ASN A 317 16.01 16.73 -2.16
N GLN A 318 16.22 15.53 -2.69
CA GLN A 318 16.39 15.26 -4.11
C GLN A 318 15.62 13.98 -4.45
N THR A 319 14.89 14.02 -5.57
CA THR A 319 14.20 12.86 -6.13
C THR A 319 15.05 12.29 -7.25
N VAL A 320 15.33 10.99 -7.22
CA VAL A 320 16.10 10.27 -8.23
C VAL A 320 15.38 8.96 -8.58
N THR A 321 15.57 8.45 -9.79
CA THR A 321 15.09 7.12 -10.16
C THR A 321 16.18 6.10 -9.87
N LEU A 322 15.86 5.11 -9.04
CA LEU A 322 16.77 4.03 -8.69
C LEU A 322 16.34 2.72 -9.35
N PRO A 323 17.26 1.99 -10.00
CA PRO A 323 17.12 0.57 -10.30
C PRO A 323 16.80 -0.31 -9.08
N ALA A 324 16.31 -1.53 -9.30
CA ALA A 324 16.32 -2.55 -8.26
C ALA A 324 17.77 -2.92 -7.90
N GLY A 325 18.10 -2.91 -6.62
CA GLY A 325 19.47 -3.14 -6.15
C GLY A 325 19.68 -2.79 -4.69
N THR A 326 20.89 -3.08 -4.21
CA THR A 326 21.40 -2.53 -2.95
C THR A 326 22.27 -1.32 -3.26
N TYR A 327 22.16 -0.29 -2.43
CA TYR A 327 22.86 0.97 -2.53
C TYR A 327 23.64 1.23 -1.25
N ASP A 328 24.88 1.69 -1.38
CA ASP A 328 25.65 2.26 -0.29
C ASP A 328 25.40 3.77 -0.25
N TRP A 329 24.99 4.28 0.91
CA TRP A 329 24.85 5.72 1.11
C TRP A 329 25.84 6.23 2.16
N SER A 330 26.29 7.47 1.96
CA SER A 330 27.09 8.17 2.97
C SER A 330 26.83 9.67 2.94
N PHE A 331 27.03 10.34 4.06
CA PHE A 331 27.03 11.81 4.13
C PHE A 331 27.74 12.30 5.39
N TRP A 332 28.14 13.56 5.41
CA TRP A 332 28.76 14.18 6.57
C TRP A 332 27.81 15.17 7.22
N THR A 333 27.86 15.21 8.56
CA THR A 333 27.09 16.18 9.35
C THR A 333 27.98 16.94 10.31
N ARG A 334 27.65 18.20 10.58
CA ARG A 334 28.35 19.04 11.56
C ARG A 334 27.36 19.93 12.29
N TRP A 335 27.66 20.26 13.54
CA TRP A 335 26.82 21.12 14.38
C TRP A 335 27.62 22.29 14.94
N ALA A 336 27.03 23.48 14.95
CA ALA A 336 27.66 24.69 15.51
C ALA A 336 27.70 24.72 17.04
N ALA A 337 27.00 23.78 17.69
CA ALA A 337 26.98 23.59 19.14
C ALA A 337 26.67 22.11 19.47
N LEU A 338 26.93 21.70 20.71
CA LEU A 338 26.51 20.37 21.16
C LEU A 338 24.99 20.35 21.35
N VAL A 339 24.36 19.31 20.82
CA VAL A 339 22.93 19.01 20.98
C VAL A 339 22.76 17.60 21.52
N THR A 340 21.60 17.27 22.05
CA THR A 340 21.29 15.93 22.58
C THR A 340 20.06 15.33 21.88
N TRP A 341 19.88 14.01 21.92
CA TRP A 341 18.64 13.36 21.49
C TRP A 341 17.76 12.86 22.64
N ASP A 342 18.22 13.00 23.88
CA ASP A 342 17.61 12.37 25.06
C ASP A 342 16.57 13.26 25.77
N ALA A 343 16.31 14.46 25.25
CA ALA A 343 15.32 15.36 25.85
C ALA A 343 13.89 14.99 25.44
N GLU A 344 12.96 15.16 26.39
CA GLU A 344 11.54 14.81 26.23
C GLU A 344 10.85 15.82 25.28
N GLY A 345 10.27 15.33 24.18
CA GLY A 345 9.56 16.16 23.19
C GLY A 345 10.29 16.42 21.86
N ASP A 346 11.52 15.93 21.64
CA ASP A 346 12.33 16.35 20.50
C ASP A 346 12.35 15.40 19.30
N VAL A 347 12.08 15.95 18.11
CA VAL A 347 12.13 15.25 16.82
C VAL A 347 13.60 15.17 16.36
N LYS A 348 14.23 14.02 16.60
CA LYS A 348 15.62 13.72 16.21
C LYS A 348 15.90 14.06 14.73
N PRO A 349 17.10 14.56 14.37
CA PRO A 349 17.49 14.82 12.98
C PRO A 349 17.50 13.52 12.17
N LYS A 350 16.98 13.57 10.95
CA LYS A 350 16.74 12.37 10.12
C LYS A 350 17.35 12.50 8.73
N PHE A 351 17.92 11.39 8.28
CA PHE A 351 18.05 11.05 6.87
C PHE A 351 16.97 10.04 6.53
N THR A 352 16.17 10.32 5.51
CA THR A 352 15.07 9.45 5.10
C THR A 352 15.14 9.18 3.61
N ILE A 353 14.93 7.91 3.26
CA ILE A 353 14.65 7.48 1.88
C ILE A 353 13.15 7.25 1.81
N MET A 354 12.50 7.87 0.83
CA MET A 354 11.05 7.89 0.71
C MET A 354 10.59 7.44 -0.68
N THR A 355 9.38 6.88 -0.77
CA THR A 355 8.74 6.46 -2.04
C THR A 355 7.31 6.99 -2.13
N ASP A 356 6.76 7.03 -3.34
CA ASP A 356 5.40 7.43 -3.72
C ASP A 356 4.87 6.32 -4.64
N ASP A 357 4.75 5.12 -4.07
CA ASP A 357 4.52 3.89 -4.84
C ASP A 357 3.06 3.76 -5.35
N ASP A 358 2.13 4.52 -4.78
CA ASP A 358 0.74 4.64 -5.23
C ASP A 358 0.52 5.80 -6.23
N GLY A 359 1.50 6.69 -6.39
CA GLY A 359 1.48 7.78 -7.35
C GLY A 359 0.50 8.90 -7.00
N ASP A 360 0.12 9.02 -5.72
CA ASP A 360 -0.83 10.02 -5.23
C ASP A 360 -0.16 11.39 -4.93
N GLY A 361 1.18 11.45 -5.00
CA GLY A 361 1.98 12.64 -4.69
C GLY A 361 2.46 12.70 -3.24
N SER A 362 2.05 11.75 -2.40
CA SER A 362 2.41 11.61 -0.99
C SER A 362 3.61 10.70 -0.83
N TRP A 363 4.64 11.21 -0.15
CA TRP A 363 5.88 10.47 0.02
C TRP A 363 5.89 9.80 1.39
N THR A 364 6.12 8.49 1.41
CA THR A 364 6.23 7.67 2.62
C THR A 364 7.68 7.28 2.88
N ALA A 365 8.13 7.30 4.14
CA ALA A 365 9.51 6.93 4.47
C ALA A 365 9.66 5.41 4.54
N VAL A 366 10.47 4.84 3.65
CA VAL A 366 10.80 3.41 3.62
C VAL A 366 12.06 3.09 4.42
N GLN A 367 12.94 4.07 4.62
CA GLN A 367 14.08 3.97 5.53
C GLN A 367 14.28 5.29 6.27
N THR A 368 14.54 5.22 7.57
CA THR A 368 14.86 6.37 8.42
C THR A 368 16.12 6.08 9.22
N THR A 369 17.14 6.91 9.04
CA THR A 369 18.36 6.92 9.84
C THR A 369 18.38 8.18 10.71
N ILE A 370 18.58 8.01 12.01
CA ILE A 370 18.87 9.13 12.91
C ILE A 370 20.37 9.42 12.86
N THR A 371 20.74 10.67 12.58
CA THR A 371 22.16 11.05 12.47
C THR A 371 22.85 10.98 13.83
N THR A 372 24.11 10.52 13.89
CA THR A 372 24.94 10.47 15.12
C THR A 372 25.03 11.83 15.83
N GLN A 373 25.07 11.83 17.17
CA GLN A 373 25.07 13.02 18.01
C GLN A 373 26.47 13.59 17.97
N PRO A 374 26.61 14.92 17.81
CA PRO A 374 27.91 15.53 17.90
C PRO A 374 28.48 15.33 19.31
N THR A 375 29.71 14.83 19.38
CA THR A 375 30.52 14.77 20.62
C THR A 375 31.47 15.96 20.75
N ALA A 376 31.65 16.72 19.65
CA ALA A 376 32.45 17.94 19.59
C ALA A 376 31.78 18.98 18.69
N VAL A 377 31.90 20.25 19.08
CA VAL A 377 31.40 21.39 18.31
C VAL A 377 32.21 21.54 17.02
N ASN A 378 31.54 21.90 15.92
CA ASN A 378 32.16 22.15 14.61
C ASN A 378 33.03 21.00 14.07
N SER A 379 32.77 19.77 14.51
CA SER A 379 33.43 18.57 14.00
C SER A 379 32.51 17.84 13.02
N TRP A 380 33.04 17.48 11.87
CA TRP A 380 32.33 16.68 10.87
C TRP A 380 32.26 15.21 11.32
N VAL A 381 31.08 14.61 11.19
CA VAL A 381 30.79 13.21 11.54
C VAL A 381 30.16 12.52 10.34
N GLN A 382 30.82 11.47 9.86
CA GLN A 382 30.33 10.66 8.74
C GLN A 382 29.18 9.75 9.20
N GLN A 383 28.17 9.67 8.35
CA GLN A 383 27.08 8.70 8.42
C GLN A 383 27.22 7.78 7.22
N THR A 384 27.02 6.48 7.42
CA THR A 384 27.05 5.48 6.34
C THR A 384 26.01 4.39 6.58
N GLY A 385 25.60 3.72 5.52
CA GLY A 385 24.78 2.53 5.59
C GLY A 385 24.35 2.06 4.21
N THR A 386 23.43 1.10 4.20
CA THR A 386 22.90 0.51 2.97
C THR A 386 21.41 0.79 2.83
N TYR A 387 20.90 0.71 1.60
CA TYR A 387 19.48 0.72 1.26
C TYR A 387 19.21 -0.36 0.22
N SER A 388 18.20 -1.19 0.46
CA SER A 388 17.74 -2.21 -0.49
C SER A 388 16.48 -1.72 -1.19
N ASN A 389 16.51 -1.73 -2.52
CA ASN A 389 15.42 -1.30 -3.37
C ASN A 389 14.96 -2.48 -4.24
N ASP A 390 13.79 -3.03 -3.93
CA ASP A 390 13.19 -4.22 -4.55
C ASP A 390 12.77 -4.03 -6.01
N ILE A 391 12.38 -2.82 -6.37
CA ILE A 391 11.87 -2.48 -7.69
C ILE A 391 12.52 -1.22 -8.24
N SER A 392 12.60 -1.07 -9.55
CA SER A 392 12.94 0.23 -10.13
C SER A 392 11.83 1.25 -9.82
N ARG A 393 12.17 2.35 -9.15
CA ARG A 393 11.19 3.40 -8.76
C ARG A 393 11.85 4.74 -8.53
N GLN A 394 11.04 5.79 -8.44
CA GLN A 394 11.50 7.06 -7.90
C GLN A 394 11.66 6.95 -6.38
N VAL A 395 12.78 7.45 -5.88
CA VAL A 395 13.00 7.64 -4.45
C VAL A 395 13.32 9.09 -4.16
N ARG A 396 12.91 9.56 -2.99
CA ARG A 396 13.27 10.87 -2.48
C ARG A 396 14.20 10.71 -1.29
N ILE A 397 15.42 11.21 -1.48
CA ILE A 397 16.41 11.34 -0.43
C ILE A 397 16.14 12.66 0.28
N LYS A 398 15.90 12.63 1.59
CA LYS A 398 15.55 13.81 2.37
C LYS A 398 16.33 13.87 3.68
N PHE A 399 16.90 15.03 3.95
CA PHE A 399 17.44 15.38 5.25
C PHE A 399 16.45 16.30 5.96
N SER A 400 16.22 16.09 7.26
CA SER A 400 15.35 16.97 8.04
C SER A 400 15.75 17.09 9.50
N LYS A 401 15.32 18.20 10.09
CA LYS A 401 15.58 18.59 11.48
C LYS A 401 14.50 19.54 11.94
N SER A 402 14.02 19.39 13.16
CA SER A 402 13.18 20.39 13.81
C SER A 402 14.03 21.28 14.72
N GLY A 403 13.96 22.59 14.57
CA GLY A 403 14.59 23.56 15.47
C GLY A 403 13.64 24.16 16.51
N GLY A 404 12.36 23.80 16.46
CA GLY A 404 11.30 24.44 17.25
C GLY A 404 11.05 25.89 16.83
N THR A 405 10.05 26.52 17.45
CA THR A 405 9.74 27.95 17.19
C THR A 405 10.41 28.84 18.26
N THR A 406 10.19 30.15 18.16
CA THR A 406 10.65 31.07 19.22
C THR A 406 9.85 30.92 20.51
N ALA A 407 8.60 30.45 20.44
CA ALA A 407 7.77 30.20 21.61
C ALA A 407 8.02 28.81 22.20
N GLU A 408 8.22 27.82 21.34
CA GLU A 408 8.40 26.41 21.70
C GLU A 408 9.75 25.90 21.14
N PRO A 409 10.88 26.19 21.81
CA PRO A 409 12.20 25.78 21.35
C PRO A 409 12.43 24.28 21.56
N THR A 410 13.20 23.67 20.66
CA THR A 410 13.70 22.28 20.82
C THR A 410 15.14 22.32 21.31
N ASN A 411 15.63 21.20 21.85
CA ASN A 411 17.06 21.05 22.16
C ASN A 411 17.96 21.04 20.90
N LEU A 412 17.33 20.95 19.73
CA LEU A 412 17.94 21.08 18.43
C LEU A 412 17.86 22.54 17.94
N GLN A 413 17.70 23.58 18.76
CA GLN A 413 17.68 24.97 18.27
C GLN A 413 19.07 25.50 17.86
N GLU A 414 19.80 24.75 17.05
CA GLU A 414 21.18 25.03 16.65
C GLU A 414 21.42 24.76 15.17
N LEU A 415 22.46 25.38 14.61
CA LEU A 415 22.82 25.21 13.20
C LEU A 415 23.36 23.80 12.96
N MET A 416 22.81 23.14 11.94
CA MET A 416 23.26 21.85 11.44
C MET A 416 23.72 22.00 10.00
N TYR A 417 24.80 21.33 9.64
CA TYR A 417 25.38 21.35 8.31
C TYR A 417 25.46 19.94 7.75
N ILE A 418 25.30 19.81 6.43
CA ILE A 418 25.32 18.56 5.69
C ILE A 418 26.19 18.74 4.46
N ASP A 419 27.05 17.77 4.18
CA ASP A 419 28.02 17.82 3.09
C ASP A 419 28.39 16.42 2.57
N ASP A 420 29.02 16.35 1.40
CA ASP A 420 29.55 15.12 0.76
C ASP A 420 28.58 13.92 0.84
N VAL A 421 27.41 14.08 0.21
CA VAL A 421 26.35 13.07 0.17
C VAL A 421 26.56 12.13 -1.01
N SER A 422 26.41 10.84 -0.81
CA SER A 422 26.56 9.84 -1.86
C SER A 422 25.47 8.77 -1.77
N LEU A 423 25.05 8.26 -2.93
CA LEU A 423 24.18 7.10 -3.08
C LEU A 423 24.66 6.26 -4.27
N ILE A 424 25.50 5.28 -3.97
CA ILE A 424 26.18 4.46 -4.97
C ILE A 424 25.48 3.11 -5.09
N PHE A 425 25.22 2.66 -6.32
CA PHE A 425 24.73 1.32 -6.57
C PHE A 425 25.82 0.28 -6.22
N ALA A 426 25.54 -0.56 -5.23
CA ALA A 426 26.49 -1.54 -4.70
C ALA A 426 26.35 -2.89 -5.41
N SER A 427 25.13 -3.37 -5.63
CA SER A 427 24.87 -4.63 -6.33
C SER A 427 23.42 -4.74 -6.79
N THR A 428 23.16 -5.58 -7.80
CA THR A 428 21.81 -6.03 -8.12
C THR A 428 21.24 -6.81 -6.94
N LEU A 429 19.92 -6.78 -6.75
CA LEU A 429 19.28 -7.71 -5.81
C LEU A 429 19.48 -9.14 -6.30
N SER A 430 20.50 -9.78 -5.76
CA SER A 430 20.54 -11.22 -5.72
C SER A 430 19.44 -11.66 -4.76
N VAL A 431 18.81 -12.79 -5.05
CA VAL A 431 18.20 -13.58 -3.97
C VAL A 431 19.28 -13.67 -2.90
N SER A 432 19.04 -13.08 -1.74
CA SER A 432 19.89 -13.35 -0.60
C SER A 432 19.90 -14.86 -0.47
N GLU A 433 21.07 -15.46 -0.44
CA GLU A 433 21.26 -16.86 -0.07
C GLU A 433 20.87 -17.11 1.41
N GLU A 434 19.98 -16.29 1.98
CA GLU A 434 19.15 -16.59 3.15
C GLU A 434 18.06 -17.54 2.67
N GLU A 435 18.19 -18.85 2.78
CA GLU A 435 18.37 -19.56 4.03
C GLU A 435 18.99 -20.93 3.71
N LEU A 436 20.24 -20.96 3.21
CA LEU A 436 21.01 -22.21 3.30
C LEU A 436 21.29 -22.47 4.78
N MET A 437 20.37 -23.18 5.45
CA MET A 437 20.64 -23.86 6.70
C MET A 437 22.02 -24.54 6.59
N SER A 438 22.81 -24.33 7.63
CA SER A 438 24.27 -24.44 7.68
C SER A 438 24.81 -25.87 7.63
N PHE A 439 24.55 -26.60 6.56
CA PHE A 439 25.14 -27.93 6.39
C PHE A 439 26.48 -27.89 5.66
N SER A 440 27.41 -28.75 6.07
CA SER A 440 28.75 -28.86 5.49
C SER A 440 28.95 -30.25 4.89
N ILE A 441 29.64 -30.31 3.76
CA ILE A 441 30.09 -31.56 3.14
C ILE A 441 31.62 -31.61 3.27
N TYR A 442 32.15 -32.63 3.92
CA TYR A 442 33.58 -32.78 4.15
C TYR A 442 34.07 -34.23 4.06
N PRO A 443 35.35 -34.46 3.69
CA PRO A 443 36.27 -33.44 3.18
C PRO A 443 35.77 -32.89 1.81
N ASN A 444 36.15 -31.66 1.50
CA ASN A 444 35.97 -31.07 0.18
C ASN A 444 37.19 -30.17 -0.07
N PRO A 445 38.12 -30.55 -0.97
CA PRO A 445 38.07 -31.69 -1.89
C PRO A 445 38.11 -33.08 -1.22
N ALA A 446 37.57 -34.10 -1.88
CA ALA A 446 37.52 -35.49 -1.39
C ALA A 446 38.03 -36.50 -2.42
N THR A 447 38.58 -37.63 -1.94
CA THR A 447 39.01 -38.76 -2.78
C THR A 447 37.96 -39.86 -2.83
N ASP A 448 37.50 -40.34 -1.66
CA ASP A 448 36.74 -41.59 -1.60
C ASP A 448 35.41 -41.44 -0.86
N LEU A 449 35.39 -40.76 0.28
CA LEU A 449 34.19 -40.63 1.12
C LEU A 449 33.94 -39.17 1.44
N ILE A 450 32.68 -38.77 1.43
CA ILE A 450 32.22 -37.48 1.96
C ILE A 450 31.13 -37.70 3.01
N SER A 451 31.14 -36.84 4.01
CA SER A 451 30.19 -36.79 5.12
C SER A 451 29.43 -35.46 5.10
N ILE A 452 28.16 -35.53 5.46
CA ILE A 452 27.24 -34.40 5.55
C ILE A 452 26.95 -34.13 7.02
N SER A 453 27.22 -32.92 7.49
CA SER A 453 26.92 -32.48 8.86
C SER A 453 26.03 -31.25 8.83
N GLY A 454 25.16 -31.09 9.82
CA GLY A 454 24.22 -29.97 9.91
C GLY A 454 22.86 -30.22 9.24
N VAL A 455 22.57 -31.47 8.84
CA VAL A 455 21.24 -31.92 8.38
C VAL A 455 20.85 -33.18 9.14
N ASP A 456 19.73 -33.13 9.86
CA ASP A 456 19.09 -34.31 10.43
C ASP A 456 18.03 -34.88 9.47
N ASN A 457 17.69 -36.17 9.66
CA ASN A 457 16.63 -36.86 8.91
C ASN A 457 16.81 -36.86 7.37
N ILE A 458 18.04 -37.01 6.89
CA ILE A 458 18.33 -37.11 5.46
C ILE A 458 17.57 -38.30 4.86
N LYS A 459 16.67 -38.03 3.91
CA LYS A 459 15.93 -39.00 3.11
C LYS A 459 16.79 -39.53 1.97
N SER A 460 17.44 -38.64 1.22
CA SER A 460 18.31 -39.02 0.11
C SER A 460 19.49 -38.07 -0.11
N ILE A 461 20.58 -38.59 -0.67
CA ILE A 461 21.71 -37.83 -1.20
C ILE A 461 21.90 -38.26 -2.65
N LYS A 462 21.90 -37.30 -3.58
CA LYS A 462 22.10 -37.52 -5.02
C LYS A 462 23.32 -36.75 -5.49
N VAL A 463 24.18 -37.40 -6.28
CA VAL A 463 25.36 -36.78 -6.90
C VAL A 463 25.13 -36.65 -8.39
N TYR A 464 25.36 -35.46 -8.92
CA TYR A 464 25.22 -35.13 -10.33
C TYR A 464 26.54 -34.60 -10.88
N SER A 465 26.84 -34.98 -12.12
CA SER A 465 27.85 -34.31 -12.93
C SER A 465 27.49 -32.83 -13.15
N ILE A 466 28.46 -32.01 -13.54
CA ILE A 466 28.21 -30.60 -13.95
C ILE A 466 27.25 -30.47 -15.14
N LEU A 467 27.07 -31.54 -15.93
CA LEU A 467 26.15 -31.59 -17.07
C LEU A 467 24.73 -32.03 -16.67
N GLY A 468 24.49 -32.27 -15.38
CA GLY A 468 23.17 -32.62 -14.84
C GLY A 468 22.83 -34.11 -14.90
N SER A 469 23.73 -34.98 -15.36
CA SER A 469 23.54 -36.44 -15.28
C SER A 469 23.66 -36.92 -13.83
N LEU A 470 22.69 -37.72 -13.36
CA LEU A 470 22.73 -38.38 -12.05
C LEU A 470 23.77 -39.51 -12.09
N GLU A 471 24.73 -39.48 -11.18
CA GLU A 471 25.82 -40.44 -11.11
C GLU A 471 25.73 -41.37 -9.91
N LYS A 472 25.17 -40.90 -8.78
CA LYS A 472 25.01 -41.71 -7.57
C LYS A 472 23.81 -41.27 -6.74
N GLU A 473 23.19 -42.21 -6.03
CA GLU A 473 22.09 -41.95 -5.09
C GLU A 473 22.18 -42.90 -3.91
N VAL A 474 21.99 -42.36 -2.69
CA VAL A 474 21.90 -43.12 -1.44
C VAL A 474 20.76 -42.57 -0.59
N PHE A 475 20.22 -43.40 0.31
CA PHE A 475 19.07 -43.05 1.15
C PHE A 475 19.39 -43.22 2.63
N ASN A 476 18.75 -42.41 3.48
CA ASN A 476 18.79 -42.54 4.95
C ASN A 476 20.21 -42.62 5.54
N THR A 477 21.15 -41.86 4.98
CA THR A 477 22.56 -41.81 5.40
C THR A 477 23.07 -40.38 5.30
N ASN A 478 24.08 -40.06 6.10
CA ASN A 478 24.84 -38.81 6.03
C ASN A 478 26.24 -38.98 5.41
N GLN A 479 26.55 -40.16 4.89
CA GLN A 479 27.81 -40.46 4.20
C GLN A 479 27.54 -41.07 2.84
N ILE A 480 28.44 -40.76 1.90
CA ILE A 480 28.40 -41.32 0.55
C ILE A 480 29.83 -41.56 0.03
N ASP A 481 30.04 -42.74 -0.52
CA ASP A 481 31.26 -43.13 -1.22
C ASP A 481 31.22 -42.56 -2.64
N ILE A 482 32.24 -41.80 -3.02
CA ILE A 482 32.42 -41.17 -4.32
C ILE A 482 33.68 -41.67 -5.05
N SER A 483 34.32 -42.74 -4.57
CA SER A 483 35.58 -43.27 -5.13
C SER A 483 35.49 -43.61 -6.62
N GLU A 484 34.32 -44.06 -7.08
CA GLU A 484 34.03 -44.44 -8.46
C GLU A 484 33.74 -43.24 -9.39
N LEU A 485 33.60 -42.02 -8.85
CA LEU A 485 33.33 -40.82 -9.65
C LEU A 485 34.61 -40.29 -10.30
N SER A 486 34.49 -39.73 -11.50
CA SER A 486 35.62 -39.05 -12.15
C SER A 486 36.06 -37.82 -11.39
N SER A 487 37.38 -37.56 -11.35
CA SER A 487 37.96 -36.32 -10.81
C SER A 487 37.35 -35.10 -11.49
N GLY A 488 36.94 -34.11 -10.69
CA GLY A 488 36.25 -32.93 -11.20
C GLY A 488 35.21 -32.37 -10.24
N ILE A 489 34.41 -31.45 -10.75
CA ILE A 489 33.33 -30.80 -10.01
C ILE A 489 32.07 -31.66 -10.08
N HIS A 490 31.40 -31.83 -8.94
CA HIS A 490 30.11 -32.49 -8.83
C HIS A 490 29.13 -31.66 -8.01
N LEU A 491 27.84 -31.81 -8.28
CA LEU A 491 26.74 -31.22 -7.51
C LEU A 491 26.07 -32.29 -6.66
N ILE A 492 25.92 -32.02 -5.36
CA ILE A 492 25.27 -32.91 -4.42
C ILE A 492 23.94 -32.30 -4.00
N LYS A 493 22.86 -33.05 -4.18
CA LYS A 493 21.55 -32.73 -3.64
C LYS A 493 21.28 -33.57 -2.39
N VAL A 494 20.89 -32.93 -1.29
CA VAL A 494 20.51 -33.58 -0.04
C VAL A 494 19.04 -33.27 0.20
N ASP A 495 18.22 -34.30 0.41
CA ASP A 495 16.80 -34.17 0.71
C ASP A 495 16.52 -34.66 2.13
N ASN A 496 15.91 -33.83 2.99
CA ASN A 496 15.39 -34.24 4.31
C ASN A 496 13.87 -33.96 4.48
N GLY A 497 13.17 -33.66 3.39
CA GLY A 497 11.90 -32.91 3.40
C GLY A 497 12.01 -31.62 2.59
N THR A 498 13.20 -31.01 2.61
CA THR A 498 13.62 -29.92 1.74
C THR A 498 14.86 -30.34 0.95
N VAL A 499 14.97 -29.92 -0.31
CA VAL A 499 16.11 -30.25 -1.18
C VAL A 499 17.15 -29.14 -1.13
N PHE A 500 18.34 -29.46 -0.63
CA PHE A 500 19.51 -28.59 -0.61
C PHE A 500 20.52 -29.01 -1.68
N THR A 501 21.28 -28.07 -2.25
CA THR A 501 22.32 -28.38 -3.25
C THR A 501 23.66 -27.78 -2.85
N LYS A 502 24.75 -28.56 -2.91
CA LYS A 502 26.13 -28.08 -2.72
C LYS A 502 27.10 -28.63 -3.75
N LYS A 503 28.08 -27.82 -4.12
CA LYS A 503 29.20 -28.21 -4.99
C LYS A 503 30.30 -28.90 -4.20
N ILE A 504 30.85 -29.98 -4.74
CA ILE A 504 32.07 -30.63 -4.23
C ILE A 504 33.13 -30.78 -5.33
N ILE A 505 34.37 -31.02 -4.91
CA ILE A 505 35.52 -31.30 -5.77
C ILE A 505 36.02 -32.71 -5.47
N LYS A 506 35.91 -33.62 -6.45
CA LYS A 506 36.51 -34.97 -6.42
C LYS A 506 37.94 -34.89 -6.95
N GLN A 507 38.89 -35.42 -6.19
CA GLN A 507 40.30 -35.54 -6.59
C GLN A 507 40.56 -36.85 -7.32
#